data_AF-A0A9P6JEU6-F1
#
_entry.id   AF-A0A9P6JEU6-F1
#
_cell.length_a   1.000
_cell.length_b   1.000
_cell.length_c   1.000
_cell.angle_alpha   90.00
_cell.angle_beta   90.00
_cell.angle_gamma   90.00
#
_symmetry.space_group_name_H-M   'P 1'
#
loop_
_entity.id
_entity.type
_entity.pdbx_description
1 polymer ?
#
loop_
_entity_poly.entity_id
_entity_poly.type
_entity_poly.pdbx_seq_one_letter_code
_entity_poly.pdbx_strand_id
1 'polypeptide(L)'
;MAAEVSSLSSLLKRLESATSKLEDLAMAGASASNVSSSLTGNSGAHAPQGQLSQLAEPSAATQQDATHPNVEGFDELLDGPVKTYSELSKAVGGLVEEQASLDDIATPCDHAFILWHATYVCSLFAAQREMISLATQSQKPPLTSDVFRQLLEPTQVELVKVIEIRDKNRPSPLSTHLTAVAEGIPALGWVTIVPYRVLEIHGTVSDDYAEPKPAPYVGEMKDSAQFYANRVVKDWKEKDENHVAWIRSYMNLLNELQNYVRKFHTTGLVWNPKGTDLDSNNLNRTPPATTSAPAPTPAAGGPPPPPPPPPPPMMSAAPAKAPTETDMSAVFAQLNQGEAITSGLRKVDKSKMTHKNPELRASGMENFENNNEVVLDNVELNQSVYIYGCKNSTIQIKSKVATVAVDSCTKTGVCLESLISSLDLVNSKSVQVQILGKAPTISLDKVDSAMVYLSKDCLDIEILTSKCSAVNILTPDSTEDGAEGDFVERPVPEQFLTKIVDGKVVTVPVEHSG
;
A
#
# COMPACT_ATOMS: atom_id res chain seq x y z
N MET A 1 9.05 -13.07 54.48
CA MET A 1 10.14 -13.87 53.87
C MET A 1 9.98 -15.38 53.98
N ALA A 2 10.14 -16.05 55.13
CA ALA A 2 10.05 -17.53 55.17
C ALA A 2 8.66 -18.11 54.78
N ALA A 3 7.58 -17.41 55.14
CA ALA A 3 6.21 -17.82 54.79
C ALA A 3 5.89 -17.64 53.29
N GLU A 4 6.39 -16.58 52.65
CA GLU A 4 6.16 -16.31 51.21
C GLU A 4 6.93 -17.29 50.31
N VAL A 5 8.15 -17.67 50.70
CA VAL A 5 8.93 -18.68 49.95
C VAL A 5 8.27 -20.06 50.05
N SER A 6 7.65 -20.38 51.19
CA SER A 6 6.87 -21.63 51.34
C SER A 6 5.61 -21.65 50.48
N SER A 7 4.96 -20.49 50.31
CA SER A 7 3.77 -20.31 49.46
C SER A 7 4.11 -20.50 47.98
N LEU A 8 5.20 -19.88 47.51
CA LEU A 8 5.67 -20.00 46.12
C LEU A 8 6.10 -21.44 45.78
N SER A 9 6.76 -22.12 46.73
CA SER A 9 7.14 -23.52 46.58
C SER A 9 5.92 -24.45 46.50
N SER A 10 4.83 -24.11 47.20
CA SER A 10 3.57 -24.85 47.13
C SER A 10 2.84 -24.63 45.80
N LEU A 11 2.91 -23.42 45.25
CA LEU A 11 2.32 -23.08 43.95
C LEU A 11 3.07 -23.78 42.81
N LEU A 12 4.40 -23.80 42.85
CA LEU A 12 5.23 -24.53 41.89
C LEU A 12 4.92 -26.03 41.88
N LYS A 13 4.84 -26.68 43.06
CA LYS A 13 4.47 -28.10 43.15
C LYS A 13 3.05 -28.40 42.65
N ARG A 14 2.11 -27.47 42.83
CA ARG A 14 0.75 -27.62 42.29
C ARG A 14 0.71 -27.45 40.77
N LEU A 15 1.54 -26.56 40.22
CA LEU A 15 1.70 -26.34 38.79
C LEU A 15 2.33 -27.57 38.12
N GLU A 16 3.42 -28.10 38.68
CA GLU A 16 4.05 -29.33 38.21
C GLU A 16 3.08 -30.53 38.27
N SER A 17 2.30 -30.66 39.36
CA SER A 17 1.29 -31.72 39.47
C SER A 17 0.13 -31.55 38.49
N ALA A 18 -0.23 -30.31 38.12
CA ALA A 18 -1.24 -30.03 37.11
C ALA A 18 -0.73 -30.37 35.71
N THR A 19 0.53 -30.05 35.40
CA THR A 19 1.17 -30.38 34.12
C THR A 19 1.32 -31.89 33.94
N SER A 20 1.81 -32.64 34.94
CA SER A 20 1.87 -34.11 34.86
C SER A 20 0.49 -34.76 34.70
N LYS A 21 -0.55 -34.21 35.33
CA LYS A 21 -1.93 -34.71 35.13
C LYS A 21 -2.46 -34.42 33.72
N LEU A 22 -2.04 -33.32 33.10
CA LEU A 22 -2.39 -32.99 31.72
C LEU A 22 -1.67 -33.92 30.73
N GLU A 23 -0.42 -34.26 31.01
CA GLU A 23 0.38 -35.22 30.23
C GLU A 23 -0.17 -36.64 30.34
N ASP A 24 -0.58 -37.08 31.54
CA ASP A 24 -1.25 -38.37 31.75
C ASP A 24 -2.62 -38.44 31.02
N LEU A 25 -3.38 -37.33 30.99
CA LEU A 25 -4.63 -37.25 30.22
C LEU A 25 -4.39 -37.27 28.70
N ALA A 26 -3.31 -36.65 28.22
CA ALA A 26 -2.92 -36.69 26.81
C ALA A 26 -2.47 -38.10 26.38
N MET A 27 -1.75 -38.83 27.25
CA MET A 27 -1.31 -40.20 26.98
C MET A 27 -2.46 -41.23 27.11
N ALA A 28 -3.43 -40.98 28.01
CA ALA A 28 -4.66 -41.77 28.08
C ALA A 28 -5.59 -41.52 26.88
N GLY A 29 -5.63 -40.30 26.33
CA GLY A 29 -6.34 -39.95 25.10
C GLY A 29 -5.74 -40.58 23.84
N ALA A 30 -4.42 -40.74 23.78
CA ALA A 30 -3.73 -41.43 22.69
C ALA A 30 -3.89 -42.97 22.71
N SER A 31 -4.29 -43.54 23.85
CA SER A 31 -4.48 -45.00 24.02
C SER A 31 -5.92 -45.47 23.81
N ALA A 32 -6.88 -44.55 23.62
CA ALA A 32 -8.27 -44.88 23.29
C ALA A 32 -8.52 -45.08 21.78
N SER A 33 -7.53 -44.84 20.92
CA SER A 33 -7.62 -44.97 19.46
C SER A 33 -7.21 -46.34 18.92
N ASN A 34 -6.77 -47.27 19.79
CA ASN A 34 -6.18 -48.56 19.38
C ASN A 34 -6.92 -49.80 19.92
N VAL A 35 -8.24 -49.72 20.13
CA VAL A 35 -9.06 -50.92 20.41
C VAL A 35 -10.30 -50.95 19.52
N SER A 36 -10.14 -51.30 18.25
CA SER A 36 -11.14 -52.00 17.42
C SER A 36 -10.55 -52.38 16.07
N SER A 37 -9.58 -53.31 16.07
CA SER A 37 -9.20 -54.05 14.86
C SER A 37 -8.39 -55.31 15.20
N SER A 38 -9.06 -56.31 15.75
CA SER A 38 -8.81 -57.71 15.38
C SER A 38 -9.94 -58.57 15.93
N LEU A 39 -10.67 -59.24 15.03
CA LEU A 39 -10.96 -60.68 15.02
C LEU A 39 -12.03 -60.94 13.95
N THR A 40 -11.59 -61.51 12.84
CA THR A 40 -12.39 -62.12 11.79
C THR A 40 -13.01 -63.44 12.29
N GLY A 41 -14.24 -63.74 11.88
CA GLY A 41 -14.93 -64.99 12.25
C GLY A 41 -16.29 -65.21 11.57
N ASN A 42 -16.22 -65.73 10.35
CA ASN A 42 -17.24 -66.38 9.51
C ASN A 42 -18.56 -66.88 10.16
N SER A 43 -19.72 -66.66 9.49
CA SER A 43 -20.74 -67.69 9.13
C SER A 43 -22.10 -67.12 8.66
N GLY A 44 -22.51 -67.48 7.43
CA GLY A 44 -23.79 -68.18 7.16
C GLY A 44 -25.12 -67.43 6.91
N ALA A 45 -25.66 -67.65 5.69
CA ALA A 45 -27.09 -67.82 5.30
C ALA A 45 -27.97 -66.56 5.03
N HIS A 46 -28.30 -66.30 3.73
CA HIS A 46 -29.58 -66.56 3.00
C HIS A 46 -30.71 -65.53 3.32
N ALA A 47 -31.43 -64.86 2.40
CA ALA A 47 -31.75 -64.97 0.95
C ALA A 47 -32.51 -63.66 0.51
N PRO A 48 -33.16 -63.52 -0.68
CA PRO A 48 -32.77 -63.77 -2.07
C PRO A 48 -32.92 -62.54 -3.02
N GLN A 49 -32.59 -62.80 -4.29
CA GLN A 49 -32.44 -61.96 -5.49
C GLN A 49 -33.63 -61.14 -6.00
N GLY A 50 -33.29 -60.02 -6.66
CA GLY A 50 -33.95 -59.47 -7.86
C GLY A 50 -32.86 -58.99 -8.85
N GLN A 51 -32.99 -59.38 -10.12
CA GLN A 51 -31.93 -59.59 -11.12
C GLN A 51 -31.13 -58.38 -11.66
N LEU A 52 -29.86 -58.69 -11.98
CA LEU A 52 -28.88 -57.95 -12.78
C LEU A 52 -29.22 -57.91 -14.28
N SER A 53 -28.65 -56.91 -14.97
CA SER A 53 -27.84 -57.16 -16.17
C SER A 53 -26.65 -56.19 -16.20
N GLN A 54 -25.45 -56.77 -16.31
CA GLN A 54 -24.12 -56.15 -16.39
C GLN A 54 -23.84 -55.57 -17.78
N LEU A 55 -22.87 -54.64 -17.86
CA LEU A 55 -21.76 -54.58 -18.84
C LEU A 55 -20.85 -53.42 -18.37
N ALA A 56 -19.71 -53.73 -17.73
CA ALA A 56 -18.37 -53.82 -18.34
C ALA A 56 -17.55 -52.52 -18.17
N GLU A 57 -16.52 -52.55 -17.32
CA GLU A 57 -15.25 -51.85 -17.60
C GLU A 57 -14.45 -52.71 -18.61
N PRO A 58 -13.47 -52.19 -19.37
CA PRO A 58 -12.75 -50.93 -19.19
C PRO A 58 -12.56 -50.09 -20.47
N SER A 59 -12.35 -48.78 -20.33
CA SER A 59 -11.44 -48.07 -21.24
C SER A 59 -10.96 -46.79 -20.59
N ALA A 60 -9.65 -46.62 -20.55
CA ALA A 60 -9.00 -45.35 -20.34
C ALA A 60 -9.67 -44.28 -21.22
N ALA A 61 -10.31 -43.32 -20.56
CA ALA A 61 -10.77 -42.08 -21.16
C ALA A 61 -9.98 -40.97 -20.46
N THR A 62 -9.14 -40.33 -21.27
CA THR A 62 -8.36 -39.12 -21.05
C THR A 62 -8.85 -38.27 -19.88
N GLN A 63 -8.04 -38.16 -18.81
CA GLN A 63 -8.14 -37.05 -17.86
C GLN A 63 -7.85 -35.77 -18.65
N GLN A 64 -8.91 -35.04 -19.02
CA GLN A 64 -8.77 -33.63 -19.37
C GLN A 64 -8.52 -32.87 -18.07
N ASP A 65 -7.42 -32.10 -18.03
CA ASP A 65 -7.12 -31.11 -16.99
C ASP A 65 -8.34 -30.21 -16.76
N ALA A 66 -9.08 -30.43 -15.67
CA ALA A 66 -10.06 -29.48 -15.19
C ALA A 66 -9.33 -28.47 -14.30
N THR A 67 -9.21 -27.24 -14.78
CA THR A 67 -8.61 -26.11 -14.07
C THR A 67 -9.39 -25.77 -12.79
N HIS A 68 -8.70 -25.33 -11.73
CA HIS A 68 -9.37 -25.00 -10.45
C HIS A 68 -10.29 -23.76 -10.61
N PRO A 69 -11.49 -23.70 -10.00
CA PRO A 69 -12.44 -22.58 -10.19
C PRO A 69 -11.87 -21.18 -9.93
N ASN A 70 -10.95 -21.05 -8.97
CA ASN A 70 -10.22 -19.80 -8.73
C ASN A 70 -9.35 -19.39 -9.94
N VAL A 71 -8.67 -20.34 -10.59
CA VAL A 71 -7.88 -20.09 -11.79
C VAL A 71 -8.80 -19.76 -12.97
N GLU A 72 -9.89 -20.50 -13.15
CA GLU A 72 -10.88 -20.24 -14.20
C GLU A 72 -11.52 -18.85 -14.07
N GLY A 73 -11.93 -18.47 -12.85
CA GLY A 73 -12.46 -17.13 -12.61
C GLY A 73 -11.45 -16.01 -12.85
N PHE A 74 -10.14 -16.30 -12.71
CA PHE A 74 -9.09 -15.35 -13.05
C PHE A 74 -8.78 -15.35 -14.56
N ASP A 75 -8.92 -16.50 -15.22
CA ASP A 75 -8.81 -16.62 -16.68
C ASP A 75 -9.93 -15.80 -17.37
N GLU A 76 -11.14 -15.77 -16.81
CA GLU A 76 -12.21 -14.86 -17.25
C GLU A 76 -11.80 -13.37 -17.16
N LEU A 77 -11.02 -12.99 -16.14
CA LEU A 77 -10.48 -11.62 -16.03
C LEU A 77 -9.43 -11.35 -17.13
N LEU A 78 -8.55 -12.32 -17.38
CA LEU A 78 -7.52 -12.23 -18.41
C LEU A 78 -8.12 -12.10 -19.81
N ASP A 79 -9.07 -12.98 -20.14
CA ASP A 79 -9.68 -13.08 -21.46
C ASP A 79 -10.72 -11.98 -21.74
N GLY A 80 -11.31 -11.39 -20.70
CA GLY A 80 -12.29 -10.32 -20.80
C GLY A 80 -11.71 -8.93 -20.51
N PRO A 81 -11.81 -8.42 -19.26
CA PRO A 81 -11.37 -7.06 -18.91
C PRO A 81 -9.90 -6.73 -19.24
N VAL A 82 -8.94 -7.63 -18.96
CA VAL A 82 -7.51 -7.38 -19.23
C VAL A 82 -7.26 -7.29 -20.73
N LYS A 83 -7.81 -8.23 -21.51
CA LYS A 83 -7.73 -8.20 -22.97
C LYS A 83 -8.36 -6.94 -23.55
N THR A 84 -9.55 -6.57 -23.09
CA THR A 84 -10.25 -5.35 -23.53
C THR A 84 -9.41 -4.10 -23.25
N TYR A 85 -8.84 -3.99 -22.05
CA TYR A 85 -7.93 -2.92 -21.69
C TYR A 85 -6.68 -2.89 -22.58
N SER A 86 -6.08 -4.05 -22.87
CA SER A 86 -4.92 -4.17 -23.76
C SER A 86 -5.23 -3.74 -25.19
N GLU A 87 -6.38 -4.14 -25.73
CA GLU A 87 -6.85 -3.76 -27.07
C GLU A 87 -7.14 -2.25 -27.16
N LEU A 88 -7.81 -1.68 -26.17
CA LEU A 88 -8.05 -0.24 -26.12
C LEU A 88 -6.75 0.55 -25.89
N SER A 89 -5.77 -0.02 -25.18
CA SER A 89 -4.44 0.58 -25.02
C SER A 89 -3.70 0.67 -26.35
N LYS A 90 -3.94 -0.29 -27.25
CA LYS A 90 -3.45 -0.22 -28.64
C LYS A 90 -4.22 0.81 -29.45
N ALA A 91 -5.54 0.91 -29.26
CA ALA A 91 -6.42 1.82 -29.99
C ALA A 91 -6.22 3.31 -29.62
N VAL A 92 -5.82 3.58 -28.38
CA VAL A 92 -5.36 4.91 -27.96
C VAL A 92 -4.00 5.28 -28.58
N GLY A 93 -3.31 4.33 -29.23
CA GLY A 93 -2.12 4.56 -30.05
C GLY A 93 -2.41 4.81 -31.54
N GLY A 94 -1.36 5.19 -32.29
CA GLY A 94 -1.28 5.26 -33.77
C GLY A 94 0.18 5.38 -34.26
N LEU A 95 0.56 5.21 -35.54
CA LEU A 95 -0.13 4.61 -36.71
C LEU A 95 0.86 3.66 -37.43
N VAL A 96 0.44 2.40 -37.64
CA VAL A 96 0.86 1.47 -38.71
C VAL A 96 2.37 1.38 -38.99
N GLU A 97 2.98 0.27 -38.53
CA GLU A 97 4.08 -0.38 -39.27
C GLU A 97 5.45 0.35 -39.34
N GLU A 98 6.11 0.59 -38.20
CA GLU A 98 7.60 0.63 -38.09
C GLU A 98 7.95 0.78 -36.60
N GLN A 99 8.88 0.04 -35.98
CA GLN A 99 9.96 -0.77 -36.51
C GLN A 99 10.25 -1.90 -35.52
N ALA A 100 10.33 -3.11 -36.06
CA ALA A 100 11.03 -4.21 -35.44
C ALA A 100 12.52 -3.88 -35.41
N SER A 101 13.03 -3.43 -34.27
CA SER A 101 14.36 -3.76 -33.74
C SER A 101 14.63 -2.91 -32.50
N LEU A 102 14.84 -3.59 -31.38
CA LEU A 102 15.66 -3.08 -30.29
C LEU A 102 17.03 -2.73 -30.88
N ASP A 103 17.35 -1.44 -30.98
CA ASP A 103 18.67 -0.83 -30.83
C ASP A 103 18.70 0.49 -31.63
N ASP A 104 18.96 1.58 -30.91
CA ASP A 104 19.05 2.97 -31.39
C ASP A 104 17.77 3.62 -31.94
N ILE A 105 17.17 4.53 -31.17
CA ILE A 105 16.85 5.91 -31.61
C ILE A 105 16.52 6.76 -30.37
N ALA A 106 17.38 7.75 -30.15
CA ALA A 106 17.13 8.89 -29.29
C ALA A 106 16.12 9.84 -29.96
N THR A 107 14.82 9.52 -29.90
CA THR A 107 13.74 10.52 -29.98
C THR A 107 12.47 9.91 -29.37
N PRO A 108 11.96 10.42 -28.22
CA PRO A 108 10.78 9.86 -27.59
C PRO A 108 9.52 10.36 -28.33
N CYS A 109 9.00 9.53 -29.22
CA CYS A 109 7.71 9.78 -29.86
C CYS A 109 6.61 9.49 -28.84
N ASP A 110 5.83 10.50 -28.44
CA ASP A 110 4.81 10.48 -27.37
C ASP A 110 3.69 9.42 -27.46
N HIS A 111 3.74 8.49 -28.42
CA HIS A 111 2.66 7.56 -28.74
C HIS A 111 3.03 6.06 -28.59
N ALA A 112 4.27 5.71 -28.25
CA ALA A 112 4.70 4.30 -28.06
C ALA A 112 4.50 3.75 -26.63
N PHE A 113 4.18 4.60 -25.65
CA PHE A 113 4.37 4.27 -24.23
C PHE A 113 3.15 3.66 -23.53
N ILE A 114 1.92 3.95 -23.98
CA ILE A 114 0.71 3.29 -23.45
C ILE A 114 0.77 1.78 -23.71
N LEU A 115 1.38 1.36 -24.82
CA LEU A 115 1.62 -0.05 -25.13
C LEU A 115 2.55 -0.73 -24.14
N TRP A 116 3.59 -0.03 -23.67
CA TRP A 116 4.51 -0.58 -22.67
C TRP A 116 3.80 -0.72 -21.33
N HIS A 117 3.04 0.30 -20.93
CA HIS A 117 2.26 0.27 -19.70
C HIS A 117 1.24 -0.87 -19.70
N ALA A 118 0.49 -1.03 -20.80
CA ALA A 118 -0.46 -2.12 -20.96
C ALA A 118 0.21 -3.49 -20.95
N THR A 119 1.41 -3.62 -21.54
CA THR A 119 2.20 -4.85 -21.51
C THR A 119 2.59 -5.23 -20.08
N TYR A 120 3.03 -4.28 -19.27
CA TYR A 120 3.38 -4.53 -17.87
C TYR A 120 2.16 -4.84 -17.01
N VAL A 121 1.03 -4.18 -17.23
CA VAL A 121 -0.24 -4.55 -16.58
C VAL A 121 -0.66 -5.97 -16.98
N CYS A 122 -0.54 -6.37 -18.25
CA CYS A 122 -0.83 -7.75 -18.66
C CYS A 122 0.13 -8.75 -18.01
N SER A 123 1.44 -8.44 -17.96
CA SER A 123 2.46 -9.26 -17.30
C SER A 123 2.17 -9.43 -15.81
N LEU A 124 1.74 -8.36 -15.14
CA LEU A 124 1.32 -8.37 -13.74
C LEU A 124 0.16 -9.33 -13.48
N PHE A 125 -0.89 -9.28 -14.30
CA PHE A 125 -2.03 -10.19 -14.17
C PHE A 125 -1.62 -11.64 -14.51
N ALA A 126 -0.73 -11.85 -15.48
CA ALA A 126 -0.19 -13.19 -15.78
C ALA A 126 0.60 -13.76 -14.60
N ALA A 127 1.47 -12.96 -13.97
CA ALA A 127 2.19 -13.33 -12.75
C ALA A 127 1.23 -13.64 -11.59
N GLN A 128 0.17 -12.83 -11.43
CA GLN A 128 -0.87 -13.05 -10.44
C GLN A 128 -1.59 -14.40 -10.65
N ARG A 129 -1.90 -14.73 -11.91
CA ARG A 129 -2.53 -16.01 -12.30
C ARG A 129 -1.64 -17.20 -11.96
N GLU A 130 -0.34 -17.11 -12.24
CA GLU A 130 0.63 -18.15 -11.88
C GLU A 130 0.66 -18.39 -10.37
N MET A 131 0.71 -17.32 -9.58
CA MET A 131 0.64 -17.41 -8.12
C MET A 131 -0.68 -18.02 -7.63
N ILE A 132 -1.82 -17.65 -8.21
CA ILE A 132 -3.12 -18.25 -7.86
C ILE A 132 -3.12 -19.74 -8.19
N SER A 133 -2.61 -20.14 -9.36
CA SER A 133 -2.48 -21.55 -9.74
C SER A 133 -1.61 -22.32 -8.74
N LEU A 134 -0.45 -21.78 -8.36
CA LEU A 134 0.42 -22.38 -7.34
C LEU A 134 -0.29 -22.48 -5.99
N ALA A 135 -1.02 -21.46 -5.57
CA ALA A 135 -1.77 -21.46 -4.31
C ALA A 135 -2.85 -22.55 -4.27
N THR A 136 -3.53 -22.83 -5.39
CA THR A 136 -4.53 -23.92 -5.46
C THR A 136 -3.94 -25.32 -5.36
N GLN A 137 -2.62 -25.47 -5.54
CA GLN A 137 -1.92 -26.76 -5.50
C GLN A 137 -1.05 -26.92 -4.25
N SER A 138 -0.83 -25.83 -3.50
CA SER A 138 0.18 -25.78 -2.45
C SER A 138 -0.36 -25.36 -1.10
N GLN A 139 0.34 -25.76 -0.04
CA GLN A 139 0.12 -25.23 1.30
C GLN A 139 0.64 -23.78 1.39
N LYS A 140 0.02 -22.98 2.26
CA LYS A 140 0.40 -21.58 2.48
C LYS A 140 1.81 -21.51 3.10
N PRO A 141 2.82 -20.95 2.41
CA PRO A 141 4.12 -20.74 3.01
C PRO A 141 4.03 -19.62 4.08
N PRO A 142 4.92 -19.62 5.09
CA PRO A 142 5.01 -18.51 6.03
C PRO A 142 5.30 -17.19 5.29
N LEU A 143 4.60 -16.11 5.63
CA LEU A 143 4.74 -14.80 4.97
C LEU A 143 6.16 -14.23 5.07
N THR A 144 6.92 -14.64 6.10
CA THR A 144 8.30 -14.22 6.34
C THR A 144 9.33 -15.09 5.62
N SER A 145 8.91 -16.20 5.00
CA SER A 145 9.79 -17.13 4.29
C SER A 145 10.31 -16.53 2.99
N ASP A 146 11.52 -16.92 2.60
CA ASP A 146 12.09 -16.51 1.32
C ASP A 146 11.31 -17.06 0.13
N VAL A 147 10.65 -18.21 0.30
CA VAL A 147 9.74 -18.79 -0.70
C VAL A 147 8.56 -17.87 -0.98
N PHE A 148 7.93 -17.30 0.07
CA PHE A 148 6.84 -16.34 -0.12
C PHE A 148 7.31 -15.03 -0.75
N ARG A 149 8.53 -14.56 -0.42
CA ARG A 149 9.13 -13.40 -1.10
C ARG A 149 9.39 -13.67 -2.58
N GLN A 150 9.97 -14.82 -2.92
CA GLN A 150 10.25 -15.25 -4.30
C GLN A 150 8.97 -15.42 -5.13
N LEU A 151 7.87 -15.80 -4.48
CA LEU A 151 6.55 -15.89 -5.10
C LEU A 151 5.98 -14.52 -5.48
N LEU A 152 6.24 -13.48 -4.67
CA LEU A 152 5.78 -12.11 -4.93
C LEU A 152 6.70 -11.32 -5.88
N GLU A 153 7.96 -11.75 -6.02
CA GLU A 153 8.98 -11.04 -6.79
C GLU A 153 8.55 -10.69 -8.23
N PRO A 154 7.93 -11.59 -9.03
CA PRO A 154 7.47 -11.24 -10.38
C PRO A 154 6.46 -10.09 -10.36
N THR A 155 5.51 -10.10 -9.44
CA THR A 155 4.53 -9.02 -9.28
C THR A 155 5.20 -7.72 -8.85
N GLN A 156 6.18 -7.78 -7.93
CA GLN A 156 6.90 -6.59 -7.46
C GLN A 156 7.75 -5.94 -8.56
N VAL A 157 8.48 -6.74 -9.33
CA VAL A 157 9.32 -6.27 -10.43
C VAL A 157 8.49 -5.52 -11.47
N GLU A 158 7.35 -6.07 -11.87
CA GLU A 158 6.50 -5.42 -12.86
C GLU A 158 5.79 -4.16 -12.30
N LEU A 159 5.41 -4.17 -11.02
CA LEU A 159 4.82 -3.00 -10.35
C LEU A 159 5.79 -1.82 -10.33
N VAL A 160 7.07 -2.07 -10.04
CA VAL A 160 8.11 -1.02 -10.08
C VAL A 160 8.24 -0.44 -11.49
N LYS A 161 8.20 -1.26 -12.55
CA LYS A 161 8.27 -0.77 -13.93
C LYS A 161 7.10 0.15 -14.30
N VAL A 162 5.88 -0.19 -13.87
CA VAL A 162 4.68 0.67 -14.05
C VAL A 162 4.92 2.06 -13.41
N ILE A 163 5.42 2.09 -12.17
CA ILE A 163 5.72 3.33 -11.44
C ILE A 163 6.85 4.13 -12.14
N GLU A 164 7.93 3.48 -12.54
CA GLU A 164 9.06 4.13 -13.22
C GLU A 164 8.65 4.79 -14.53
N ILE A 165 7.76 4.17 -15.30
CA ILE A 165 7.25 4.73 -16.54
C ILE A 165 6.48 6.01 -16.27
N ARG A 166 5.60 6.04 -15.28
CA ARG A 166 4.92 7.27 -14.86
C ARG A 166 5.95 8.34 -14.48
N ASP A 167 6.91 8.01 -13.63
CA ASP A 167 7.85 9.00 -13.08
C ASP A 167 8.80 9.58 -14.12
N LYS A 168 9.27 8.77 -15.08
CA LYS A 168 10.12 9.23 -16.18
C LYS A 168 9.37 10.08 -17.20
N ASN A 169 8.04 10.02 -17.24
CA ASN A 169 7.20 10.64 -18.27
C ASN A 169 6.23 11.70 -17.72
N ARG A 170 6.53 12.32 -16.57
CA ARG A 170 5.72 13.41 -16.00
C ARG A 170 5.39 14.56 -16.96
N PRO A 171 6.27 14.97 -17.90
CA PRO A 171 5.95 16.03 -18.86
C PRO A 171 4.98 15.62 -19.98
N SER A 172 4.68 14.32 -20.13
CA SER A 172 3.86 13.81 -21.24
C SER A 172 2.42 14.35 -21.18
N PRO A 173 1.79 14.64 -22.33
CA PRO A 173 0.35 14.94 -22.38
C PRO A 173 -0.51 13.77 -21.89
N LEU A 174 0.05 12.56 -21.84
CA LEU A 174 -0.59 11.34 -21.34
C LEU A 174 -0.22 11.05 -19.87
N SER A 175 0.46 11.95 -19.18
CA SER A 175 0.85 11.80 -17.76
C SER A 175 -0.32 11.43 -16.85
N THR A 176 -1.50 12.01 -17.07
CA THR A 176 -2.71 11.67 -16.28
C THR A 176 -3.18 10.22 -16.51
N HIS A 177 -2.98 9.66 -17.71
CA HIS A 177 -3.27 8.25 -18.01
C HIS A 177 -2.32 7.33 -17.25
N LEU A 178 -1.02 7.66 -17.30
CA LEU A 178 0.02 6.91 -16.59
C LEU A 178 -0.20 6.96 -15.08
N THR A 179 -0.55 8.12 -14.53
CA THR A 179 -0.85 8.26 -13.10
C THR A 179 -2.10 7.47 -12.71
N ALA A 180 -3.18 7.52 -13.49
CA ALA A 180 -4.38 6.74 -13.19
C ALA A 180 -4.08 5.24 -13.04
N VAL A 181 -3.24 4.70 -13.91
CA VAL A 181 -2.85 3.29 -13.85
C VAL A 181 -1.85 3.02 -12.72
N ALA A 182 -0.89 3.91 -12.48
CA ALA A 182 0.08 3.75 -11.40
C ALA A 182 -0.55 3.81 -9.99
N GLU A 183 -1.60 4.61 -9.81
CA GLU A 183 -2.35 4.67 -8.53
C GLU A 183 -3.32 3.49 -8.35
N GLY A 184 -3.81 2.90 -9.45
CA GLY A 184 -4.70 1.74 -9.41
C GLY A 184 -4.00 0.39 -9.33
N ILE A 185 -2.79 0.26 -9.92
CA ILE A 185 -2.07 -1.02 -9.99
C ILE A 185 -1.72 -1.65 -8.63
N PRO A 186 -1.51 -0.90 -7.52
CA PRO A 186 -1.30 -1.49 -6.20
C PRO A 186 -2.46 -2.39 -5.74
N ALA A 187 -3.65 -2.31 -6.37
CA ALA A 187 -4.76 -3.23 -6.17
C ALA A 187 -4.33 -4.71 -6.22
N LEU A 188 -3.35 -5.07 -7.07
CA LEU A 188 -2.81 -6.43 -7.18
C LEU A 188 -2.08 -6.90 -5.91
N GLY A 189 -1.74 -5.99 -4.99
CA GLY A 189 -1.22 -6.29 -3.67
C GLY A 189 -2.22 -6.99 -2.72
N TRP A 190 -3.48 -7.16 -3.12
CA TRP A 190 -4.54 -7.79 -2.30
C TRP A 190 -4.17 -9.19 -1.78
N VAL A 191 -3.28 -9.91 -2.48
CA VAL A 191 -2.80 -11.25 -2.09
C VAL A 191 -1.98 -11.26 -0.81
N THR A 192 -1.49 -10.09 -0.40
CA THR A 192 -0.75 -9.89 0.85
C THR A 192 -1.65 -9.47 2.01
N ILE A 193 -2.94 -9.20 1.75
CA ILE A 193 -3.91 -8.83 2.78
C ILE A 193 -4.34 -10.10 3.51
N VAL A 194 -3.79 -10.26 4.71
CA VAL A 194 -4.00 -11.40 5.61
C VAL A 194 -4.57 -10.91 6.94
N PRO A 195 -5.20 -11.80 7.74
CA PRO A 195 -5.62 -11.42 9.08
C PRO A 195 -4.41 -10.92 9.87
N TYR A 196 -4.53 -9.74 10.47
CA TYR A 196 -3.55 -9.23 11.42
C TYR A 196 -4.17 -9.20 12.82
N ARG A 197 -3.35 -9.41 13.84
CA ARG A 197 -3.81 -9.23 15.22
C ARG A 197 -3.89 -7.75 15.53
N VAL A 198 -5.02 -7.33 16.09
CA VAL A 198 -5.16 -6.00 16.67
C VAL A 198 -4.35 -5.99 17.96
N LEU A 199 -3.34 -5.12 18.03
CA LEU A 199 -2.69 -4.80 19.29
C LEU A 199 -3.54 -3.70 19.95
N GLU A 200 -4.34 -4.07 20.94
CA GLU A 200 -4.98 -3.07 21.79
C GLU A 200 -3.93 -2.40 22.68
N ILE A 201 -4.10 -1.09 22.87
CA ILE A 201 -3.14 -0.14 23.47
C ILE A 201 -2.92 -0.40 24.99
N HIS A 202 -3.55 -1.43 25.57
CA HIS A 202 -3.47 -1.78 26.99
C HIS A 202 -2.68 -3.07 27.28
N GLY A 203 -1.89 -3.57 26.32
CA GLY A 203 -1.00 -4.71 26.56
C GLY A 203 -1.71 -6.06 26.76
N THR A 204 -3.02 -6.12 26.48
CA THR A 204 -3.75 -7.39 26.35
C THR A 204 -3.91 -7.67 24.88
N VAL A 205 -3.37 -8.82 24.44
CA VAL A 205 -3.62 -9.33 23.09
C VAL A 205 -5.07 -9.81 23.09
N SER A 206 -5.95 -9.09 22.38
CA SER A 206 -7.28 -9.63 22.10
C SER A 206 -7.14 -10.86 21.21
N ASP A 207 -7.97 -11.88 21.44
CA ASP A 207 -8.08 -13.05 20.54
C ASP A 207 -8.77 -12.67 19.21
N ASP A 208 -9.22 -11.42 19.08
CA ASP A 208 -9.89 -10.87 17.92
C ASP A 208 -8.86 -10.51 16.83
N TYR A 209 -8.77 -11.37 15.83
CA TYR A 209 -8.08 -11.05 14.58
C TYR A 209 -8.92 -10.04 13.79
N ALA A 210 -8.30 -8.95 13.32
CA ALA A 210 -8.95 -8.08 12.37
C ALA A 210 -9.24 -8.89 11.09
N GLU A 211 -10.49 -8.86 10.65
CA GLU A 211 -10.91 -9.56 9.44
C GLU A 211 -10.11 -9.02 8.24
N PRO A 212 -9.42 -9.89 7.47
CA PRO A 212 -8.74 -9.45 6.25
C PRO A 212 -9.78 -8.98 5.25
N LYS A 213 -9.56 -7.78 4.71
CA LYS A 213 -10.47 -7.11 3.77
C LYS A 213 -9.80 -6.91 2.39
N PRO A 214 -9.45 -7.99 1.66
CA PRO A 214 -8.77 -7.87 0.38
C PRO A 214 -9.63 -7.20 -0.70
N ALA A 215 -10.95 -7.46 -0.74
CA ALA A 215 -11.83 -6.81 -1.71
C ALA A 215 -12.08 -5.31 -1.38
N PRO A 216 -12.28 -4.89 -0.12
CA PRO A 216 -12.26 -3.47 0.24
C PRO A 216 -10.93 -2.78 -0.11
N TYR A 217 -9.78 -3.42 0.15
CA TYR A 217 -8.47 -2.90 -0.26
C TYR A 217 -8.36 -2.64 -1.77
N VAL A 218 -8.82 -3.57 -2.62
CA VAL A 218 -8.89 -3.34 -4.08
C VAL A 218 -9.81 -2.15 -4.41
N GLY A 219 -10.89 -1.98 -3.65
CA GLY A 219 -11.79 -0.83 -3.77
C GLY A 219 -11.10 0.50 -3.50
N GLU A 220 -10.31 0.59 -2.44
CA GLU A 220 -9.55 1.80 -2.09
C GLU A 220 -8.54 2.19 -3.18
N MET A 221 -7.83 1.21 -3.74
CA MET A 221 -6.89 1.44 -4.85
C MET A 221 -7.62 1.87 -6.13
N LYS A 222 -8.79 1.29 -6.39
CA LYS A 222 -9.67 1.73 -7.50
C LYS A 222 -10.14 3.17 -7.30
N ASP A 223 -10.53 3.54 -6.09
CA ASP A 223 -11.00 4.90 -5.80
C ASP A 223 -9.86 5.93 -5.94
N SER A 224 -8.63 5.54 -5.59
CA SER A 224 -7.42 6.35 -5.85
C SER A 224 -7.19 6.59 -7.34
N ALA A 225 -7.35 5.55 -8.18
CA ALA A 225 -7.27 5.68 -9.63
C ALA A 225 -8.43 6.51 -10.22
N GLN A 226 -9.62 6.45 -9.62
CA GLN A 226 -10.84 7.09 -10.13
C GLN A 226 -10.70 8.61 -10.24
N PHE A 227 -9.96 9.24 -9.34
CA PHE A 227 -9.66 10.67 -9.41
C PHE A 227 -9.01 11.05 -10.75
N TYR A 228 -7.93 10.36 -11.10
CA TYR A 228 -7.21 10.58 -12.35
C TYR A 228 -8.03 10.11 -13.56
N ALA A 229 -8.81 9.04 -13.41
CA ALA A 229 -9.71 8.58 -14.46
C ALA A 229 -10.75 9.64 -14.86
N ASN A 230 -11.33 10.34 -13.88
CA ASN A 230 -12.25 11.43 -14.12
C ASN A 230 -11.58 12.59 -14.89
N ARG A 231 -10.30 12.86 -14.60
CA ARG A 231 -9.51 13.86 -15.31
C ARG A 231 -9.26 13.46 -16.76
N VAL A 232 -8.93 12.19 -17.04
CA VAL A 232 -8.83 11.69 -18.43
C VAL A 232 -10.16 11.87 -19.15
N VAL A 233 -11.29 11.49 -18.55
CA VAL A 233 -12.61 11.68 -19.17
C VAL A 233 -12.89 13.16 -19.43
N LYS A 234 -12.62 14.04 -18.46
CA LYS A 234 -12.81 15.49 -18.61
C LYS A 234 -12.00 16.04 -19.78
N ASP A 235 -10.73 15.66 -19.89
CA ASP A 235 -9.80 16.25 -20.85
C ASP A 235 -9.95 15.71 -22.28
N TRP A 236 -10.54 14.51 -22.43
CA TRP A 236 -10.59 13.79 -23.71
C TRP A 236 -12.00 13.49 -24.25
N LYS A 237 -13.08 13.60 -23.45
CA LYS A 237 -14.45 13.29 -23.89
C LYS A 237 -14.95 14.06 -25.12
N GLU A 238 -14.38 15.22 -25.43
CA GLU A 238 -14.74 16.04 -26.60
C GLU A 238 -13.64 16.01 -27.69
N LYS A 239 -12.54 15.28 -27.46
CA LYS A 239 -11.37 15.23 -28.35
C LYS A 239 -11.22 13.87 -29.02
N ASP A 240 -11.22 12.82 -28.23
CA ASP A 240 -11.07 11.45 -28.71
C ASP A 240 -11.75 10.46 -27.74
N GLU A 241 -12.74 9.76 -28.26
CA GLU A 241 -13.51 8.77 -27.51
C GLU A 241 -12.69 7.54 -27.12
N ASN A 242 -11.58 7.24 -27.83
CA ASN A 242 -10.72 6.10 -27.53
C ASN A 242 -10.10 6.24 -26.13
N HIS A 243 -9.68 7.44 -25.74
CA HIS A 243 -9.11 7.70 -24.41
C HIS A 243 -10.16 7.50 -23.30
N VAL A 244 -11.41 7.90 -23.57
CA VAL A 244 -12.54 7.71 -22.64
C VAL A 244 -12.90 6.23 -22.53
N ALA A 245 -12.95 5.51 -23.64
CA ALA A 245 -13.20 4.08 -23.67
C ALA A 245 -12.09 3.32 -22.92
N TRP A 246 -10.83 3.67 -23.17
CA TRP A 246 -9.67 3.09 -22.51
C TRP A 246 -9.71 3.26 -21.01
N ILE A 247 -9.88 4.48 -20.50
CA ILE A 247 -9.86 4.69 -19.05
C ILE A 247 -11.04 4.00 -18.35
N ARG A 248 -12.22 3.98 -18.99
CA ARG A 248 -13.37 3.22 -18.48
C ARG A 248 -13.09 1.73 -18.45
N SER A 249 -12.40 1.18 -19.45
CA SER A 249 -12.00 -0.23 -19.47
C SER A 249 -11.04 -0.57 -18.33
N TYR A 250 -10.12 0.34 -18.00
CA TYR A 250 -9.20 0.18 -16.86
C TYR A 250 -9.95 0.21 -15.52
N MET A 251 -10.89 1.14 -15.34
CA MET A 251 -11.70 1.18 -14.12
C MET A 251 -12.59 -0.06 -13.99
N ASN A 252 -13.11 -0.57 -15.11
CA ASN A 252 -13.85 -1.83 -15.13
C ASN A 252 -12.95 -3.03 -14.78
N LEU A 253 -11.71 -3.06 -15.26
CA LEU A 253 -10.74 -4.09 -14.89
C LEU A 253 -10.52 -4.16 -13.37
N LEU A 254 -10.33 -3.01 -12.70
CA LEU A 254 -10.19 -2.97 -11.24
C LEU A 254 -11.48 -3.38 -10.52
N ASN A 255 -12.64 -3.02 -11.07
CA ASN A 255 -13.94 -3.45 -10.54
C ASN A 255 -14.13 -4.98 -10.62
N GLU A 256 -13.81 -5.58 -11.77
CA GLU A 256 -13.91 -7.02 -11.95
C GLU A 256 -12.89 -7.78 -11.11
N LEU A 257 -11.68 -7.25 -10.93
CA LEU A 257 -10.73 -7.77 -9.94
C LEU A 257 -11.32 -7.74 -8.52
N GLN A 258 -11.97 -6.65 -8.12
CA GLN A 258 -12.64 -6.56 -6.82
C GLN A 258 -13.73 -7.62 -6.65
N ASN A 259 -14.53 -7.85 -7.69
CA ASN A 259 -15.59 -8.86 -7.71
C ASN A 259 -15.03 -10.28 -7.62
N TYR A 260 -13.97 -10.57 -8.38
CA TYR A 260 -13.25 -11.83 -8.33
C TYR A 260 -12.72 -12.11 -6.91
N VAL A 261 -12.02 -11.13 -6.31
CA VAL A 261 -11.49 -11.26 -4.94
C VAL A 261 -12.62 -11.48 -3.94
N ARG A 262 -13.74 -10.76 -4.06
CA ARG A 262 -14.91 -10.94 -3.19
C ARG A 262 -15.50 -12.35 -3.28
N LYS A 263 -15.54 -12.91 -4.50
CA LYS A 263 -16.15 -14.22 -4.80
C LYS A 263 -15.26 -15.39 -4.42
N PHE A 264 -13.97 -15.35 -4.73
CA PHE A 264 -13.06 -16.49 -4.60
C PHE A 264 -12.07 -16.38 -3.44
N HIS A 265 -11.83 -15.18 -2.91
CA HIS A 265 -10.77 -14.89 -1.95
C HIS A 265 -11.23 -13.93 -0.83
N THR A 266 -12.45 -14.17 -0.32
CA THR A 266 -13.15 -13.27 0.60
C THR A 266 -12.32 -12.85 1.81
N THR A 267 -11.54 -13.79 2.38
CA THR A 267 -10.69 -13.57 3.56
C THR A 267 -9.20 -13.69 3.26
N GLY A 268 -8.80 -13.42 2.01
CA GLY A 268 -7.43 -13.49 1.53
C GLY A 268 -7.21 -14.59 0.49
N LEU A 269 -6.00 -14.64 -0.06
CA LEU A 269 -5.62 -15.66 -1.05
C LEU A 269 -5.87 -17.07 -0.49
N VAL A 270 -6.59 -17.90 -1.26
CA VAL A 270 -6.99 -19.24 -0.87
C VAL A 270 -5.91 -20.23 -1.27
N TRP A 271 -5.40 -20.97 -0.28
CA TRP A 271 -4.38 -21.99 -0.43
C TRP A 271 -4.98 -23.38 -0.25
N ASN A 272 -4.35 -24.42 -0.80
CA ASN A 272 -4.75 -25.80 -0.59
C ASN A 272 -4.11 -26.37 0.69
N PRO A 273 -4.87 -26.63 1.77
CA PRO A 273 -4.30 -27.13 3.02
C PRO A 273 -3.71 -28.55 2.90
N LYS A 274 -4.07 -29.28 1.85
CA LYS A 274 -3.53 -30.62 1.53
C LYS A 274 -2.56 -30.57 0.34
N GLY A 275 -2.15 -29.37 -0.06
CA GLY A 275 -1.24 -29.16 -1.17
C GLY A 275 0.20 -29.57 -0.85
N THR A 276 1.05 -29.49 -1.86
CA THR A 276 2.49 -29.68 -1.69
C THR A 276 3.11 -28.49 -0.96
N ASP A 277 4.20 -28.73 -0.23
CA ASP A 277 5.01 -27.64 0.32
C ASP A 277 5.74 -26.93 -0.81
N LEU A 278 5.64 -25.60 -0.84
CA LEU A 278 6.43 -24.80 -1.78
C LEU A 278 7.88 -24.74 -1.30
N ASP A 279 8.81 -25.08 -2.19
CA ASP A 279 10.22 -24.82 -2.05
C ASP A 279 10.75 -24.06 -3.27
N SER A 280 11.98 -23.54 -3.19
CA SER A 280 12.59 -22.79 -4.28
C SER A 280 12.79 -23.61 -5.57
N ASN A 281 12.72 -24.95 -5.51
CA ASN A 281 12.86 -25.83 -6.68
C ASN A 281 11.52 -26.09 -7.39
N ASN A 282 10.41 -26.07 -6.65
CA ASN A 282 9.05 -26.26 -7.15
C ASN A 282 8.38 -24.95 -7.61
N LEU A 283 9.01 -23.79 -7.37
CA LEU A 283 8.71 -22.51 -8.03
C LEU A 283 9.18 -22.48 -9.50
N ASN A 284 9.40 -23.65 -10.13
CA ASN A 284 10.16 -23.78 -11.38
C ASN A 284 9.44 -23.09 -12.55
N ARG A 285 9.80 -21.82 -12.72
CA ARG A 285 9.47 -20.96 -13.85
C ARG A 285 9.95 -21.62 -15.13
N THR A 286 9.06 -21.79 -16.10
CA THR A 286 9.47 -22.12 -17.47
C THR A 286 10.30 -20.93 -17.99
N PRO A 287 11.60 -21.07 -18.28
CA PRO A 287 12.37 -19.96 -18.82
C PRO A 287 11.93 -19.70 -20.27
N PRO A 288 11.96 -18.45 -20.77
CA PRO A 288 11.91 -18.24 -22.22
C PRO A 288 13.11 -18.97 -22.84
N ALA A 289 12.82 -19.81 -23.84
CA ALA A 289 13.82 -20.63 -24.52
C ALA A 289 14.95 -19.75 -25.07
N THR A 290 16.11 -19.79 -24.40
CA THR A 290 17.36 -19.28 -24.97
C THR A 290 18.11 -20.46 -25.54
N THR A 291 18.23 -20.48 -26.86
CA THR A 291 19.11 -21.40 -27.60
C THR A 291 20.52 -21.25 -27.09
N SER A 292 21.07 -22.33 -26.54
CA SER A 292 22.44 -22.41 -26.05
C SER A 292 23.45 -22.20 -27.18
N ALA A 293 24.25 -21.14 -27.10
CA ALA A 293 25.52 -21.02 -27.84
C ALA A 293 26.69 -21.48 -26.94
N PRO A 294 27.74 -22.13 -27.47
CA PRO A 294 28.79 -22.74 -26.65
C PRO A 294 29.77 -21.69 -26.09
N ALA A 295 30.25 -21.94 -24.87
CA ALA A 295 31.24 -21.11 -24.17
C ALA A 295 32.63 -21.14 -24.85
N PRO A 296 33.38 -20.02 -24.88
CA PRO A 296 34.79 -20.03 -25.23
C PRO A 296 35.68 -20.31 -24.01
N THR A 297 36.78 -21.02 -24.27
CA THR A 297 37.84 -21.45 -23.35
C THR A 297 38.67 -20.29 -22.76
N PRO A 298 39.32 -20.49 -21.58
CA PRO A 298 40.09 -19.44 -20.90
C PRO A 298 41.49 -19.26 -21.50
N ALA A 299 41.89 -18.01 -21.76
CA ALA A 299 43.25 -17.63 -22.12
C ALA A 299 43.84 -16.63 -21.11
N ALA A 300 45.14 -16.78 -20.88
CA ALA A 300 45.91 -16.22 -19.78
C ALA A 300 46.32 -14.73 -19.92
N GLY A 301 46.50 -14.08 -18.77
CA GLY A 301 47.59 -13.14 -18.50
C GLY A 301 47.45 -11.69 -18.99
N GLY A 302 46.86 -10.83 -18.17
CA GLY A 302 47.01 -9.36 -18.25
C GLY A 302 47.59 -8.79 -16.94
N PRO A 303 48.42 -7.73 -16.98
CA PRO A 303 49.13 -7.19 -15.82
C PRO A 303 48.19 -6.46 -14.83
N PRO A 304 48.58 -6.32 -13.54
CA PRO A 304 47.70 -5.82 -12.48
C PRO A 304 47.38 -4.32 -12.61
N PRO A 305 46.22 -3.86 -12.09
CA PRO A 305 45.82 -2.46 -12.10
C PRO A 305 46.70 -1.59 -11.18
N PRO A 306 46.96 -0.31 -11.53
CA PRO A 306 47.76 0.59 -10.72
C PRO A 306 47.04 1.06 -9.44
N PRO A 307 47.78 1.38 -8.37
CA PRO A 307 47.23 1.80 -7.07
C PRO A 307 46.61 3.22 -7.10
N PRO A 308 45.66 3.52 -6.18
CA PRO A 308 44.99 4.82 -6.11
C PRO A 308 45.91 5.95 -5.59
N PRO A 309 45.73 7.20 -6.06
CA PRO A 309 46.54 8.35 -5.64
C PRO A 309 46.21 8.83 -4.21
N PRO A 310 47.19 9.44 -3.49
CA PRO A 310 47.04 9.89 -2.10
C PRO A 310 46.24 11.19 -1.97
N PRO A 311 45.65 11.47 -0.78
CA PRO A 311 44.83 12.64 -0.52
C PRO A 311 45.67 13.94 -0.42
N PRO A 312 45.14 15.10 -0.86
CA PRO A 312 45.84 16.37 -0.79
C PRO A 312 45.90 16.94 0.64
N PRO A 313 46.94 17.75 0.96
CA PRO A 313 47.23 18.22 2.31
C PRO A 313 46.33 19.37 2.78
N MET A 314 46.08 19.38 4.10
CA MET A 314 45.39 20.44 4.84
C MET A 314 46.12 21.79 4.73
N MET A 315 45.39 22.84 4.35
CA MET A 315 45.76 24.23 4.64
C MET A 315 44.61 24.92 5.38
N SER A 316 44.98 25.51 6.52
CA SER A 316 44.15 26.34 7.37
C SER A 316 43.97 27.74 6.77
N ALA A 317 42.75 28.25 6.73
CA ALA A 317 42.47 29.69 6.64
C ALA A 317 41.11 30.02 7.30
N ALA A 318 41.10 31.10 8.07
CA ALA A 318 40.04 31.60 8.95
C ALA A 318 38.86 32.26 8.18
N PRO A 319 37.76 32.67 8.86
CA PRO A 319 36.39 32.55 8.35
C PRO A 319 35.92 33.71 7.47
N ALA A 320 35.11 33.40 6.47
CA ALA A 320 34.31 34.38 5.71
C ALA A 320 32.82 34.04 5.82
N LYS A 321 32.03 35.09 6.09
CA LYS A 321 30.60 35.11 6.44
C LYS A 321 29.70 34.27 5.53
N ALA A 322 28.83 33.47 6.15
CA ALA A 322 27.66 32.86 5.52
C ALA A 322 26.58 33.92 5.20
N PRO A 323 25.82 33.76 4.09
CA PRO A 323 24.61 34.53 3.84
C PRO A 323 23.50 34.06 4.79
N THR A 324 22.82 35.03 5.36
CA THR A 324 21.74 34.90 6.35
C THR A 324 20.59 34.05 5.83
N GLU A 325 20.29 32.96 6.54
CA GLU A 325 19.00 32.29 6.57
C GLU A 325 17.92 33.34 6.79
N THR A 326 16.97 33.38 5.85
CA THR A 326 15.75 34.17 6.02
C THR A 326 14.86 33.41 6.98
N ASP A 327 14.87 33.94 8.18
CA ASP A 327 14.10 33.66 9.39
C ASP A 327 12.65 33.21 9.15
N MET A 328 12.44 31.89 9.07
CA MET A 328 11.10 31.26 9.04
C MET A 328 10.38 31.39 10.39
N SER A 329 11.07 31.77 11.47
CA SER A 329 10.46 32.06 12.78
C SER A 329 9.60 33.33 12.74
N ALA A 330 9.96 34.30 11.90
CA ALA A 330 9.23 35.54 11.75
C ALA A 330 7.81 35.34 11.15
N VAL A 331 7.63 34.31 10.32
CA VAL A 331 6.33 33.99 9.69
C VAL A 331 5.40 33.29 10.68
N PHE A 332 5.93 32.44 11.56
CA PHE A 332 5.15 31.80 12.62
C PHE A 332 4.84 32.74 13.80
N ALA A 333 5.74 33.67 14.13
CA ALA A 333 5.48 34.73 15.11
C ALA A 333 4.36 35.70 14.67
N GLN A 334 4.11 35.83 13.37
CA GLN A 334 2.97 36.57 12.83
C GLN A 334 1.66 35.78 12.84
N LEU A 335 1.73 34.45 12.79
CA LEU A 335 0.56 33.57 12.79
C LEU A 335 -0.05 33.41 14.20
N ASN A 336 0.77 33.51 15.26
CA ASN A 336 0.36 33.39 16.66
C ASN A 336 -0.27 34.67 17.28
N GLN A 337 -0.62 35.71 16.50
CA GLN A 337 -1.09 37.01 17.03
C GLN A 337 -2.61 37.19 17.15
N GLY A 338 -3.42 36.17 16.90
CA GLY A 338 -4.88 36.23 17.11
C GLY A 338 -5.60 37.38 16.36
N GLU A 339 -6.68 37.92 16.95
CA GLU A 339 -7.64 38.87 16.34
C GLU A 339 -7.05 40.20 15.80
N ALA A 340 -5.76 40.49 16.00
CA ALA A 340 -5.13 41.75 15.56
C ALA A 340 -4.53 41.74 14.13
N ILE A 341 -4.54 40.58 13.43
CA ILE A 341 -3.92 40.40 12.10
C ILE A 341 -4.51 41.31 11.01
N THR A 342 -5.77 41.75 11.15
CA THR A 342 -6.45 42.51 10.08
C THR A 342 -5.96 43.95 9.92
N SER A 343 -5.22 44.50 10.89
CA SER A 343 -4.75 45.90 10.88
C SER A 343 -3.44 46.12 10.13
N GLY A 344 -2.62 45.07 9.98
CA GLY A 344 -1.28 45.14 9.39
C GLY A 344 -1.18 44.73 7.92
N LEU A 345 -2.24 44.14 7.36
CA LEU A 345 -2.28 43.71 5.97
C LEU A 345 -2.45 44.92 5.03
N ARG A 346 -1.61 45.02 4.00
CA ARG A 346 -1.86 45.98 2.91
C ARG A 346 -3.24 45.70 2.33
N LYS A 347 -4.10 46.73 2.24
CA LYS A 347 -5.42 46.59 1.62
C LYS A 347 -5.28 46.01 0.21
N VAL A 348 -5.88 44.83 0.04
CA VAL A 348 -5.89 44.08 -1.21
C VAL A 348 -6.70 44.85 -2.24
N ASP A 349 -6.14 45.03 -3.43
CA ASP A 349 -6.85 45.63 -4.56
C ASP A 349 -8.00 44.70 -4.99
N LYS A 350 -9.17 45.27 -5.31
CA LYS A 350 -10.43 44.53 -5.49
C LYS A 350 -10.41 43.49 -6.63
N SER A 351 -9.38 43.53 -7.48
CA SER A 351 -9.13 42.54 -8.54
C SER A 351 -8.50 41.23 -8.03
N LYS A 352 -7.98 41.20 -6.80
CA LYS A 352 -7.32 40.02 -6.19
C LYS A 352 -8.18 39.26 -5.19
N MET A 353 -9.45 39.66 -5.01
CA MET A 353 -10.39 38.93 -4.16
C MET A 353 -11.12 37.85 -4.97
N THR A 354 -11.07 36.61 -4.48
CA THR A 354 -11.60 35.38 -5.09
C THR A 354 -13.10 35.40 -5.44
N HIS A 355 -13.89 36.32 -4.85
CA HIS A 355 -15.29 36.52 -5.22
C HIS A 355 -15.50 37.00 -6.67
N LYS A 356 -14.44 37.44 -7.36
CA LYS A 356 -14.51 37.96 -8.74
C LYS A 356 -13.85 37.08 -9.80
N ASN A 357 -13.26 35.95 -9.42
CA ASN A 357 -12.64 35.04 -10.38
C ASN A 357 -13.36 33.67 -10.41
N PRO A 358 -14.26 33.44 -11.39
CA PRO A 358 -15.03 32.20 -11.51
C PRO A 358 -14.17 30.93 -11.62
N GLU A 359 -12.92 31.03 -12.09
CA GLU A 359 -12.03 29.88 -12.30
C GLU A 359 -11.50 29.26 -11.00
N LEU A 360 -11.50 30.01 -9.89
CA LEU A 360 -11.05 29.54 -8.57
C LEU A 360 -12.17 28.92 -7.71
N ARG A 361 -13.39 28.79 -8.24
CA ARG A 361 -14.53 28.19 -7.54
C ARG A 361 -14.65 26.66 -7.70
N ALA A 362 -13.80 26.04 -8.51
CA ALA A 362 -13.75 24.59 -8.60
C ALA A 362 -12.82 24.07 -7.49
N SER A 363 -13.34 23.24 -6.58
CA SER A 363 -12.72 22.70 -5.35
C SER A 363 -11.40 21.92 -5.52
N GLY A 364 -10.38 22.54 -6.12
CA GLY A 364 -9.03 22.01 -6.25
C GLY A 364 -8.00 23.13 -6.15
N MET A 365 -7.22 23.14 -5.08
CA MET A 365 -6.03 23.98 -4.96
C MET A 365 -4.86 23.21 -5.56
N GLU A 366 -4.59 23.44 -6.83
CA GLU A 366 -3.58 22.69 -7.58
C GLU A 366 -2.35 23.57 -7.89
N ASN A 367 -1.15 23.00 -7.70
CA ASN A 367 0.12 23.51 -8.23
C ASN A 367 0.53 24.92 -7.78
N PHE A 368 0.17 25.33 -6.56
CA PHE A 368 0.73 26.56 -6.00
C PHE A 368 2.22 26.38 -5.70
N GLU A 369 3.05 27.26 -6.26
CA GLU A 369 4.48 27.29 -5.96
C GLU A 369 4.87 28.65 -5.38
N ASN A 370 5.54 28.66 -4.23
CA ASN A 370 6.00 29.89 -3.55
C ASN A 370 4.86 30.87 -3.18
N ASN A 371 3.66 30.36 -2.90
CA ASN A 371 2.51 31.19 -2.57
C ASN A 371 2.07 31.01 -1.11
N ASN A 372 2.19 32.08 -0.32
CA ASN A 372 1.83 32.07 1.10
C ASN A 372 0.52 32.83 1.42
N GLU A 373 -0.20 33.28 0.39
CA GLU A 373 -1.42 34.10 0.54
C GLU A 373 -2.69 33.35 0.13
N VAL A 374 -2.65 32.01 0.04
CA VAL A 374 -3.81 31.23 -0.37
C VAL A 374 -4.78 31.12 0.81
N VAL A 375 -5.91 31.83 0.72
CA VAL A 375 -6.96 31.84 1.75
C VAL A 375 -8.28 31.41 1.15
N LEU A 376 -8.91 30.40 1.76
CA LEU A 376 -10.26 29.95 1.50
C LEU A 376 -11.15 30.35 2.68
N ASP A 377 -12.07 31.28 2.47
CA ASP A 377 -12.92 31.87 3.51
C ASP A 377 -14.42 31.55 3.36
N ASN A 378 -14.81 30.91 2.26
CA ASN A 378 -16.21 30.62 1.93
C ASN A 378 -16.39 29.19 1.40
N VAL A 379 -15.84 28.20 2.11
CA VAL A 379 -16.08 26.77 1.79
C VAL A 379 -17.27 26.28 2.62
N GLU A 380 -18.22 25.61 1.97
CA GLU A 380 -19.39 25.10 2.67
C GLU A 380 -19.05 23.87 3.53
N LEU A 381 -19.79 23.70 4.63
CA LEU A 381 -19.51 22.69 5.65
C LEU A 381 -19.53 21.25 5.11
N ASN A 382 -20.31 20.97 4.07
CA ASN A 382 -20.40 19.67 3.41
C ASN A 382 -19.39 19.47 2.27
N GLN A 383 -18.53 20.45 1.98
CA GLN A 383 -17.57 20.38 0.89
C GLN A 383 -16.23 19.82 1.37
N SER A 384 -15.58 19.09 0.46
CA SER A 384 -14.22 18.60 0.62
C SER A 384 -13.24 19.55 -0.07
N VAL A 385 -12.11 19.82 0.58
CA VAL A 385 -11.03 20.62 0.01
C VAL A 385 -9.89 19.69 -0.40
N TYR A 386 -9.51 19.77 -1.67
CA TYR A 386 -8.37 19.02 -2.20
C TYR A 386 -7.20 19.95 -2.51
N ILE A 387 -6.05 19.66 -1.92
CA ILE A 387 -4.80 20.40 -2.05
C ILE A 387 -3.81 19.49 -2.74
N TYR A 388 -3.39 19.85 -3.95
CA TYR A 388 -2.58 18.98 -4.79
C TYR A 388 -1.34 19.69 -5.32
N GLY A 389 -0.18 19.02 -5.25
CA GLY A 389 1.03 19.44 -5.97
C GLY A 389 1.61 20.79 -5.52
N CYS A 390 1.20 21.29 -4.35
CA CYS A 390 1.67 22.58 -3.85
C CYS A 390 3.11 22.47 -3.35
N LYS A 391 3.93 23.48 -3.61
CA LYS A 391 5.33 23.54 -3.19
C LYS A 391 5.66 24.86 -2.52
N ASN A 392 6.35 24.81 -1.40
CA ASN A 392 6.82 26.00 -0.68
C ASN A 392 5.69 27.05 -0.49
N SER A 393 4.52 26.58 -0.07
CA SER A 393 3.28 27.38 -0.07
C SER A 393 2.56 27.25 1.27
N THR A 394 1.77 28.26 1.61
CA THR A 394 0.94 28.27 2.81
C THR A 394 -0.51 28.50 2.43
N ILE A 395 -1.38 27.62 2.94
CA ILE A 395 -2.79 27.57 2.61
C ILE A 395 -3.61 27.68 3.89
N GLN A 396 -4.57 28.59 3.92
CA GLN A 396 -5.47 28.78 5.06
C GLN A 396 -6.91 28.46 4.67
N ILE A 397 -7.54 27.54 5.39
CA ILE A 397 -8.95 27.18 5.25
C ILE A 397 -9.69 27.71 6.48
N LYS A 398 -10.30 28.89 6.33
CA LYS A 398 -10.97 29.66 7.41
C LYS A 398 -12.43 29.28 7.61
N SER A 399 -12.86 28.15 7.03
CA SER A 399 -14.22 27.62 7.16
C SER A 399 -14.15 26.20 7.71
N LYS A 400 -15.16 25.79 8.48
CA LYS A 400 -15.36 24.38 8.82
C LYS A 400 -15.77 23.64 7.56
N VAL A 401 -15.10 22.53 7.25
CA VAL A 401 -15.31 21.74 6.02
C VAL A 401 -15.50 20.25 6.33
N ALA A 402 -15.96 19.46 5.36
CA ALA A 402 -16.21 18.05 5.57
C ALA A 402 -14.90 17.27 5.73
N THR A 403 -14.04 17.38 4.71
CA THR A 403 -12.72 16.75 4.66
C THR A 403 -11.69 17.66 3.99
N VAL A 404 -10.43 17.48 4.33
CA VAL A 404 -9.30 18.10 3.64
C VAL A 404 -8.33 17.00 3.23
N ALA A 405 -7.94 16.97 1.97
CA ALA A 405 -6.92 16.06 1.47
C ALA A 405 -5.75 16.85 0.88
N VAL A 406 -4.53 16.51 1.31
CA VAL A 406 -3.25 17.12 0.93
C VAL A 406 -2.41 16.05 0.22
N ASP A 407 -2.36 16.11 -1.10
CA ASP A 407 -1.67 15.13 -1.93
C ASP A 407 -0.48 15.76 -2.68
N SER A 408 0.63 15.03 -2.72
CA SER A 408 1.79 15.35 -3.55
C SER A 408 2.38 16.75 -3.28
N CYS A 409 2.20 17.26 -2.06
CA CYS A 409 2.66 18.58 -1.66
C CYS A 409 4.06 18.50 -1.05
N THR A 410 4.89 19.53 -1.24
CA THR A 410 6.26 19.58 -0.70
C THR A 410 6.53 20.91 -0.01
N LYS A 411 7.04 20.93 1.23
CA LYS A 411 7.25 22.19 1.99
C LYS A 411 5.98 23.04 2.05
N THR A 412 4.83 22.42 2.29
CA THR A 412 3.53 23.11 2.28
C THR A 412 2.94 23.16 3.68
N GLY A 413 2.54 24.36 4.10
CA GLY A 413 1.81 24.62 5.33
C GLY A 413 0.30 24.68 5.07
N VAL A 414 -0.50 24.01 5.89
CA VAL A 414 -1.96 24.06 5.83
C VAL A 414 -2.51 24.42 7.21
N CYS A 415 -3.24 25.53 7.30
CA CYS A 415 -3.96 25.93 8.51
C CYS A 415 -5.45 25.71 8.27
N LEU A 416 -6.12 24.97 9.15
CA LEU A 416 -7.52 24.61 9.00
C LEU A 416 -8.28 24.84 10.30
N GLU A 417 -9.56 25.23 10.17
CA GLU A 417 -10.47 25.42 11.30
C GLU A 417 -10.89 24.07 11.91
N SER A 418 -12.08 23.58 11.57
CA SER A 418 -12.60 22.29 12.03
C SER A 418 -12.96 21.41 10.83
N LEU A 419 -12.89 20.10 11.04
CA LEU A 419 -13.28 19.08 10.08
C LEU A 419 -14.47 18.28 10.63
N ILE A 420 -15.38 17.88 9.75
CA ILE A 420 -16.46 16.96 10.13
C ILE A 420 -15.95 15.52 10.19
N SER A 421 -15.05 15.16 9.28
CA SER A 421 -14.66 13.76 9.05
C SER A 421 -13.16 13.55 9.17
N SER A 422 -12.37 13.97 8.18
CA SER A 422 -10.95 13.58 8.11
C SER A 422 -10.05 14.63 7.49
N LEU A 423 -8.79 14.58 7.91
CA LEU A 423 -7.64 15.16 7.24
C LEU A 423 -6.80 14.04 6.65
N ASP A 424 -6.56 14.06 5.35
CA ASP A 424 -5.79 13.03 4.64
C ASP A 424 -4.51 13.64 4.05
N LEU A 425 -3.33 13.19 4.48
CA LEU A 425 -2.04 13.58 3.91
C LEU A 425 -1.50 12.40 3.10
N VAL A 426 -1.29 12.62 1.81
CA VAL A 426 -0.90 11.55 0.88
C VAL A 426 0.30 11.99 0.05
N ASN A 427 1.26 11.10 -0.18
CA ASN A 427 2.42 11.30 -1.07
C ASN A 427 3.20 12.63 -0.85
N SER A 428 3.18 13.18 0.35
CA SER A 428 3.63 14.55 0.62
C SER A 428 4.95 14.57 1.41
N LYS A 429 5.72 15.65 1.28
CA LYS A 429 7.05 15.78 1.90
C LYS A 429 7.24 17.11 2.63
N SER A 430 7.77 17.08 3.84
CA SER A 430 8.01 18.27 4.66
C SER A 430 6.75 19.13 4.77
N VAL A 431 5.62 18.52 5.13
CA VAL A 431 4.34 19.23 5.27
C VAL A 431 4.08 19.62 6.72
N GLN A 432 3.42 20.74 6.91
CA GLN A 432 3.00 21.19 8.23
C GLN A 432 1.51 21.44 8.21
N VAL A 433 0.78 20.94 9.20
CA VAL A 433 -0.67 21.15 9.31
C VAL A 433 -1.02 21.64 10.69
N GLN A 434 -1.80 22.70 10.78
CA GLN A 434 -2.32 23.23 12.04
C GLN A 434 -3.84 23.18 12.04
N ILE A 435 -4.40 22.46 13.01
CA ILE A 435 -5.84 22.32 13.25
C ILE A 435 -6.18 23.28 14.39
N LEU A 436 -6.94 24.34 14.10
CA LEU A 436 -7.33 25.35 15.09
C LEU A 436 -8.54 24.91 15.93
N GLY A 437 -9.45 24.15 15.33
CA GLY A 437 -10.63 23.60 15.99
C GLY A 437 -10.52 22.09 16.16
N LYS A 438 -11.56 21.34 15.78
CA LYS A 438 -11.63 19.88 15.99
C LYS A 438 -11.57 19.10 14.69
N ALA A 439 -10.93 17.94 14.71
CA ALA A 439 -10.95 16.94 13.65
C ALA A 439 -11.07 15.52 14.27
N PRO A 440 -11.91 14.62 13.73
CA PRO A 440 -12.02 13.25 14.25
C PRO A 440 -10.82 12.35 13.92
N THR A 441 -10.32 12.44 12.69
CA THR A 441 -9.30 11.51 12.19
C THR A 441 -8.27 12.20 11.30
N ILE A 442 -7.01 11.78 11.41
CA ILE A 442 -5.94 12.08 10.46
C ILE A 442 -5.42 10.78 9.87
N SER A 443 -5.36 10.72 8.54
CA SER A 443 -4.66 9.66 7.82
C SER A 443 -3.40 10.22 7.16
N LEU A 444 -2.26 9.59 7.37
CA LEU A 444 -1.02 9.88 6.66
C LEU A 444 -0.59 8.64 5.87
N ASP A 445 -0.53 8.73 4.54
CA ASP A 445 -0.03 7.67 3.66
C ASP A 445 1.13 8.18 2.79
N LYS A 446 2.28 7.51 2.86
CA LYS A 446 3.51 7.86 2.10
C LYS A 446 3.95 9.31 2.33
N VAL A 447 3.97 9.72 3.60
CA VAL A 447 4.37 11.07 3.99
C VAL A 447 5.79 11.07 4.55
N ASP A 448 6.68 11.83 3.93
CA ASP A 448 8.07 11.99 4.38
C ASP A 448 8.22 13.33 5.10
N SER A 449 8.32 13.32 6.43
CA SER A 449 8.33 14.49 7.30
C SER A 449 6.99 15.24 7.34
N ALA A 450 6.32 15.15 8.49
CA ALA A 450 5.11 15.92 8.77
C ALA A 450 5.11 16.46 10.20
N MET A 451 4.69 17.72 10.37
CA MET A 451 4.41 18.30 11.68
C MET A 451 2.92 18.63 11.77
N VAL A 452 2.22 18.01 12.70
CA VAL A 452 0.77 18.17 12.88
C VAL A 452 0.50 18.84 14.22
N TYR A 453 0.08 20.11 14.18
CA TYR A 453 -0.26 20.91 15.34
C TYR A 453 -1.75 20.77 15.67
N LEU A 454 -2.05 20.23 16.84
CA LEU A 454 -3.39 20.00 17.33
C LEU A 454 -3.85 21.13 18.25
N SER A 455 -5.12 21.50 18.19
CA SER A 455 -5.72 22.40 19.18
C SER A 455 -6.01 21.68 20.50
N LYS A 456 -6.37 22.44 21.54
CA LYS A 456 -6.85 21.90 22.83
C LYS A 456 -8.14 21.10 22.69
N ASP A 457 -8.93 21.35 21.64
CA ASP A 457 -10.21 20.68 21.36
C ASP A 457 -10.05 19.41 20.51
N CYS A 458 -8.82 19.05 20.15
CA CYS A 458 -8.48 18.01 19.18
C CYS A 458 -7.58 16.92 19.78
N LEU A 459 -7.67 16.70 21.09
CA LEU A 459 -6.81 15.74 21.82
C LEU A 459 -7.36 14.30 21.78
N ASP A 460 -8.62 14.11 21.38
CA ASP A 460 -9.29 12.82 21.20
C ASP A 460 -9.20 12.29 19.76
N ILE A 461 -8.24 12.80 18.97
CA ILE A 461 -8.10 12.49 17.55
C ILE A 461 -7.50 11.11 17.29
N GLU A 462 -8.02 10.40 16.29
CA GLU A 462 -7.43 9.17 15.78
C GLU A 462 -6.42 9.46 14.67
N ILE A 463 -5.22 8.88 14.75
CA ILE A 463 -4.17 9.11 13.76
C ILE A 463 -3.70 7.77 13.20
N LEU A 464 -3.85 7.61 11.89
CA LEU A 464 -3.39 6.44 11.14
C LEU A 464 -2.18 6.82 10.29
N THR A 465 -1.11 6.04 10.36
CA THR A 465 0.09 6.22 9.53
C THR A 465 0.41 4.97 8.71
N SER A 466 0.75 5.17 7.44
CA SER A 466 1.14 4.13 6.49
C SER A 466 2.32 4.62 5.67
N LYS A 467 3.45 3.90 5.72
CA LYS A 467 4.68 4.25 4.98
C LYS A 467 5.14 5.71 5.21
N CYS A 468 5.00 6.19 6.45
CA CYS A 468 5.45 7.52 6.82
C CYS A 468 6.82 7.49 7.48
N SER A 469 7.55 8.59 7.37
CA SER A 469 8.81 8.83 8.08
C SER A 469 8.80 10.21 8.73
N ALA A 470 9.46 10.37 9.88
CA ALA A 470 9.62 11.64 10.59
C ALA A 470 8.30 12.43 10.82
N VAL A 471 7.26 11.74 11.30
CA VAL A 471 5.98 12.36 11.65
C VAL A 471 5.98 12.76 13.12
N ASN A 472 5.66 14.03 13.39
CA ASN A 472 5.57 14.59 14.73
C ASN A 472 4.17 15.17 14.97
N ILE A 473 3.55 14.77 16.07
CA ILE A 473 2.28 15.31 16.55
C ILE A 473 2.58 16.30 17.66
N LEU A 474 2.19 17.56 17.45
CA LEU A 474 2.44 18.66 18.36
C LEU A 474 1.14 18.96 19.09
N THR A 475 1.12 18.71 20.40
CA THR A 475 -0.04 19.05 21.24
C THR A 475 0.25 20.27 22.09
N PRO A 476 -0.76 21.07 22.45
CA PRO A 476 -0.56 22.22 23.33
C PRO A 476 0.04 21.78 24.67
N ASP A 477 0.97 22.57 25.22
CA ASP A 477 1.47 22.35 26.57
C ASP A 477 0.31 22.53 27.58
N SER A 478 0.22 21.59 28.52
CA SER A 478 -0.79 21.53 29.57
C SER A 478 -0.37 22.22 30.87
N THR A 479 0.84 22.78 30.93
CA THR A 479 1.33 23.50 32.12
C THR A 479 0.65 24.88 32.26
N GLU A 480 0.23 25.24 33.49
CA GLU A 480 -0.43 26.53 33.78
C GLU A 480 0.49 27.75 33.53
N ASP A 481 1.80 27.53 33.44
CA ASP A 481 2.83 28.54 33.15
C ASP A 481 3.23 28.61 31.66
N GLY A 482 2.69 27.72 30.82
CA GLY A 482 2.97 27.68 29.38
C GLY A 482 2.39 28.92 28.69
N ALA A 483 3.23 29.61 27.90
CA ALA A 483 2.74 30.72 27.10
C ALA A 483 1.74 30.17 26.05
N GLU A 484 0.70 30.95 25.74
CA GLU A 484 -0.26 30.60 24.70
C GLU A 484 0.50 30.42 23.36
N GLY A 485 0.70 29.17 22.93
CA GLY A 485 1.49 28.83 21.73
C GLY A 485 2.62 27.81 21.94
N ASP A 486 2.89 27.37 23.17
CA ASP A 486 3.86 26.29 23.41
C ASP A 486 3.29 24.91 23.05
N PHE A 487 4.05 24.14 22.28
CA PHE A 487 3.68 22.79 21.84
C PHE A 487 4.70 21.76 22.31
N VAL A 488 4.19 20.62 22.76
CA VAL A 488 5.00 19.42 23.05
C VAL A 488 5.03 18.53 21.83
N GLU A 489 6.23 18.27 21.32
CA GLU A 489 6.46 17.39 20.18
C GLU A 489 6.37 15.92 20.61
N ARG A 490 5.52 15.15 19.94
CA ARG A 490 5.35 13.71 20.15
C ARG A 490 5.63 12.97 18.85
N PRO A 491 6.82 12.34 18.71
CA PRO A 491 7.14 11.59 17.50
C PRO A 491 6.26 10.35 17.38
N VAL A 492 5.74 10.12 16.17
CA VAL A 492 5.05 8.88 15.84
C VAL A 492 6.12 7.80 15.62
N PRO A 493 6.01 6.62 16.26
CA PRO A 493 6.98 5.55 16.05
C PRO A 493 7.04 5.12 14.58
N GLU A 494 8.24 5.11 14.03
CA GLU A 494 8.53 4.63 12.66
C GLU A 494 9.36 3.33 12.65
N GLN A 495 10.02 3.02 13.77
CA GLN A 495 10.77 1.78 13.95
C GLN A 495 9.98 0.82 14.83
N PHE A 496 9.81 -0.41 14.34
CA PHE A 496 9.06 -1.44 15.03
C PHE A 496 9.94 -2.68 15.22
N LEU A 497 10.07 -3.11 16.47
CA LEU A 497 10.74 -4.35 16.82
C LEU A 497 9.72 -5.48 16.71
N THR A 498 9.96 -6.38 15.76
CA THR A 498 9.17 -7.59 15.61
C THR A 498 9.94 -8.79 16.16
N LYS A 499 9.35 -9.50 17.11
CA LYS A 499 9.89 -10.72 17.73
C LYS A 499 8.93 -11.88 17.55
N ILE A 500 9.48 -13.09 17.52
CA ILE A 500 8.72 -14.32 17.67
C ILE A 500 8.74 -14.70 19.15
N VAL A 501 7.58 -14.70 19.80
CA VAL A 501 7.40 -15.11 21.20
C VAL A 501 6.40 -16.25 21.22
N ASP A 502 6.81 -17.43 21.70
CA ASP A 502 5.98 -18.64 21.72
C ASP A 502 5.36 -18.99 20.35
N GLY A 503 6.15 -18.83 19.28
CA GLY A 503 5.70 -19.06 17.90
C GLY A 503 4.78 -17.97 17.33
N LYS A 504 4.51 -16.89 18.07
CA LYS A 504 3.65 -15.77 17.66
C LYS A 504 4.47 -14.56 17.28
N VAL A 505 4.07 -13.87 16.21
CA VAL A 505 4.61 -12.56 15.83
C VAL A 505 4.08 -11.51 16.81
N VAL A 506 4.99 -10.81 17.48
CA VAL A 506 4.71 -9.68 18.36
C VAL A 506 5.52 -8.50 17.86
N THR A 507 4.84 -7.41 17.52
CA THR A 507 5.46 -6.18 17.01
C THR A 507 5.19 -5.06 18.00
N VAL A 508 6.24 -4.36 18.41
CA VAL A 508 6.14 -3.21 19.31
C VAL A 508 6.91 -2.04 18.71
N PRO A 509 6.48 -0.79 18.93
CA PRO A 509 7.31 0.35 18.58
C PRO A 509 8.63 0.29 19.36
N VAL A 510 9.73 0.65 18.71
CA VAL A 510 11.02 0.80 19.38
C VAL A 510 10.97 2.10 20.18
N GLU A 511 11.03 1.97 21.50
CA GLU A 511 11.24 3.13 22.38
C GLU A 511 12.71 3.52 22.31
N HIS A 512 12.98 4.74 21.81
CA HIS A 512 14.25 5.40 22.05
C HIS A 512 14.06 6.28 23.28
N SER A 513 14.96 6.16 24.26
CA SER A 513 15.02 7.10 25.39
C SER A 513 15.47 8.46 24.85
N GLY A 514 14.52 9.27 24.39
CA GLY A 514 14.69 10.65 23.95
C GLY A 514 14.32 11.61 25.05
#